data_AF-A0A550C227-F1
#
_entry.id   AF-A0A550C227-F1
#
_cell.length_a   1.000
_cell.length_b   1.000
_cell.length_c   1.000
_cell.angle_alpha   90.00
_cell.angle_beta   90.00
_cell.angle_gamma   90.00
#
_symmetry.space_group_name_H-M   'P 1'
#
loop_
_entity.id
_entity.type
_entity.pdbx_description
1 polymer ?
#
loop_
_entity_poly.entity_id
_entity_poly.type
_entity_poly.pdbx_seq_one_letter_code
_entity_poly.pdbx_strand_id
1 'polypeptide(L)'
;MWPRSRSFIRIVARPSLSDTHLSVHSGSPARPYAGSYHSSSPVSSHRGASSARAKPIVPEPPRIRARSKILTLSREKLTHQDTLKVPDRNNNHVAGPPHSLDSAGLTSLGPVRLSGLHPVFELPQGRVRLGYTPDKRTSFPKDTRGFLYFDIHSLSVRFRVVVGDAMDFESGSDLLLPDKRTPWCIPFRPIVSRAGYKPIRAQLLQEKLVTERQLQSRAYVVTTLDPTRLTDSDLMDVSGVTWATISIAPPAGQEESFTIAIICKPRFPDNARGFLYWHIPKDDPYGSELRFRCTESLEHFARGDDLQTPSLRQPWSNRLRALAQRTAPLPAYLKQAGLVDESVIEHHAKIFVTNMQDLFLVRFNLGKARIRLSAGALSRSIVFRSMPWVDLYSGAALARLVVLDDTPACVRLGIRIVTMLDGPRLFSDGEVRPDAVPPKEGQLVYGRCSPTSSGNRYSWSFARSLAVRKSTTEGQLLLKILKKSGDDVDKQQVHLYRASML
;
A
#
# COMPACT_ATOMS: atom_id res chain seq x y z
N MET A 1 25.33 7.07 -13.69
CA MET A 1 24.96 7.25 -12.26
C MET A 1 23.50 7.64 -12.17
N TRP A 2 22.63 6.75 -11.68
CA TRP A 2 21.22 7.11 -11.41
C TRP A 2 21.12 7.84 -10.07
N PRO A 3 20.29 8.88 -9.93
CA PRO A 3 20.13 9.58 -8.65
C PRO A 3 19.53 8.61 -7.60
N ARG A 4 20.06 8.65 -6.37
CA ARG A 4 19.53 7.91 -5.21
C ARG A 4 18.16 8.46 -4.81
N SER A 5 17.13 8.19 -5.61
CA SER A 5 15.74 8.42 -5.22
C SER A 5 15.39 7.43 -4.12
N ARG A 6 15.05 7.92 -2.93
CA ARG A 6 14.50 7.08 -1.88
C ARG A 6 13.10 6.66 -2.32
N SER A 7 12.98 5.42 -2.80
CA SER A 7 11.70 4.80 -3.10
C SER A 7 10.91 4.66 -1.80
N PHE A 8 9.93 5.54 -1.59
CA PHE A 8 8.95 5.39 -0.52
C PHE A 8 7.71 4.73 -1.10
N ILE A 9 7.37 3.56 -0.55
CA ILE A 9 6.17 2.83 -0.90
C ILE A 9 5.21 3.01 0.27
N ARG A 10 4.06 3.62 0.00
CA ARG A 10 3.08 4.02 1.01
C ARG A 10 1.77 3.32 0.71
N ILE A 11 1.37 2.42 1.60
CA ILE A 11 -0.01 1.94 1.62
C ILE A 11 -0.92 3.08 2.07
N VAL A 12 -2.09 3.22 1.48
CA VAL A 12 -3.21 3.97 2.05
C VAL A 12 -4.36 3.00 2.08
N ALA A 13 -4.75 2.55 3.27
CA ALA A 13 -5.93 1.74 3.42
C ALA A 13 -7.13 2.68 3.56
N ARG A 14 -8.18 2.44 2.76
CA ARG A 14 -9.45 3.16 2.87
C ARG A 14 -10.58 2.13 2.93
N PRO A 15 -11.58 2.33 3.80
CA PRO A 15 -12.85 1.63 3.67
C PRO A 15 -13.38 1.84 2.25
N SER A 16 -13.96 0.80 1.66
CA SER A 16 -14.71 0.98 0.43
C SER A 16 -15.89 1.91 0.74
N LEU A 17 -16.04 3.00 -0.01
CA LEU A 17 -17.27 3.77 0.02
C LEU A 17 -18.32 2.91 -0.69
N SER A 18 -19.07 2.10 0.06
CA SER A 18 -20.32 1.55 -0.44
C SER A 18 -21.32 2.70 -0.55
N ASP A 19 -22.05 2.76 -1.68
CA ASP A 19 -23.17 3.68 -1.85
C ASP A 19 -24.18 3.40 -0.73
N THR A 20 -24.29 4.34 0.21
CA THR A 20 -25.35 4.33 1.21
C THR A 20 -26.67 4.50 0.46
N HIS A 21 -27.40 3.41 0.26
CA HIS A 21 -28.80 3.48 -0.08
C HIS A 21 -29.51 4.28 1.02
N LEU A 22 -29.89 5.52 0.71
CA LEU A 22 -30.81 6.33 1.50
C LEU A 22 -32.16 5.62 1.52
N SER A 23 -32.34 4.69 2.46
CA SER A 23 -33.65 4.21 2.85
C SER A 23 -34.31 5.30 3.69
N VAL A 24 -35.26 6.02 3.07
CA VAL A 24 -36.18 6.91 3.75
C VAL A 24 -37.18 6.04 4.50
N HIS A 25 -36.98 5.88 5.80
CA HIS A 25 -38.04 5.41 6.71
C HIS A 25 -38.41 6.52 7.68
N SER A 26 -39.54 7.12 7.37
CA SER A 26 -40.39 7.94 8.23
C SER A 26 -40.91 7.11 9.40
N GLY A 27 -40.79 7.64 10.61
CA GLY A 27 -41.48 7.09 11.77
C GLY A 27 -40.86 7.45 13.11
N SER A 28 -41.05 8.69 13.56
CA SER A 28 -40.98 8.99 15.00
C SER A 28 -42.19 8.39 15.71
N PRO A 29 -42.03 7.96 16.96
CA PRO A 29 -42.91 8.51 17.97
C PRO A 29 -42.15 9.02 19.20
N ALA A 30 -42.68 10.13 19.72
CA ALA A 30 -42.30 10.80 20.94
C ALA A 30 -42.48 9.90 22.17
N ARG A 31 -41.62 10.07 23.18
CA ARG A 31 -41.91 9.84 24.60
C ARG A 31 -40.97 10.68 25.50
N PRO A 32 -41.35 10.92 26.77
CA PRO A 32 -41.33 12.27 27.34
C PRO A 32 -40.19 12.52 28.33
N TYR A 33 -40.04 13.82 28.62
CA TYR A 33 -39.23 14.42 29.68
C TYR A 33 -39.59 13.91 31.08
N ALA A 34 -38.57 13.62 31.89
CA ALA A 34 -38.59 13.74 33.34
C ALA A 34 -37.15 13.87 33.88
N GLY A 35 -36.96 14.71 34.90
CA GLY A 35 -35.90 14.51 35.89
C GLY A 35 -34.80 15.57 35.99
N SER A 36 -35.07 16.57 36.82
CA SER A 36 -34.16 17.57 37.40
C SER A 36 -32.88 17.01 38.03
N TYR A 37 -31.79 17.80 38.06
CA TYR A 37 -31.04 18.06 39.29
C TYR A 37 -30.42 19.46 39.30
N HIS A 38 -30.71 20.20 40.38
CA HIS A 38 -30.06 21.42 40.80
C HIS A 38 -28.60 21.17 41.17
N SER A 39 -27.71 22.12 40.86
CA SER A 39 -26.68 22.52 41.83
C SER A 39 -26.28 23.98 41.58
N SER A 40 -26.28 24.72 42.68
CA SER A 40 -26.08 26.15 42.80
C SER A 40 -24.65 26.45 43.26
N SER A 41 -24.24 27.70 43.04
CA SER A 41 -23.25 28.50 43.81
C SER A 41 -21.98 28.92 43.01
N PRO A 42 -21.26 30.00 43.39
CA PRO A 42 -21.58 31.33 42.86
C PRO A 42 -20.33 32.23 42.57
N VAL A 43 -20.62 33.49 42.17
CA VAL A 43 -19.80 34.72 42.27
C VAL A 43 -18.38 34.74 41.68
N SER A 44 -18.17 35.58 40.65
CA SER A 44 -17.17 36.67 40.71
C SER A 44 -17.24 37.57 39.48
N SER A 45 -17.61 38.83 39.72
CA SER A 45 -17.42 39.96 38.82
C SER A 45 -16.07 40.61 39.08
N HIS A 46 -15.28 40.89 38.06
CA HIS A 46 -14.73 42.24 37.83
C HIS A 46 -14.13 42.40 36.43
N ARG A 47 -14.47 43.55 35.84
CA ARG A 47 -14.10 44.06 34.51
C ARG A 47 -12.62 44.42 34.41
N GLY A 48 -12.12 44.37 33.17
CA GLY A 48 -11.30 45.45 32.62
C GLY A 48 -10.21 45.01 31.65
N ALA A 49 -10.44 45.15 30.34
CA ALA A 49 -9.57 45.88 29.41
C ALA A 49 -9.85 45.54 27.92
N SER A 50 -10.24 46.58 27.19
CA SER A 50 -9.99 46.90 25.77
C SER A 50 -9.68 45.78 24.78
N SER A 51 -10.64 45.46 23.91
CA SER A 51 -10.39 44.82 22.61
C SER A 51 -10.86 45.73 21.47
N ALA A 52 -9.95 45.94 20.53
CA ALA A 52 -10.11 46.78 19.36
C ALA A 52 -11.24 46.29 18.43
N ARG A 53 -11.96 47.28 17.90
CA ARG A 53 -13.12 47.18 17.02
C ARG A 53 -12.68 46.76 15.60
N ALA A 54 -12.86 45.49 15.24
CA ALA A 54 -12.79 45.03 13.86
C ALA A 54 -14.17 45.18 13.19
N LYS A 55 -14.22 45.85 12.04
CA LYS A 55 -15.44 45.99 11.21
C LYS A 55 -15.83 44.62 10.62
N PRO A 56 -17.12 44.26 10.55
CA PRO A 56 -17.55 43.07 9.84
C PRO A 56 -17.45 43.30 8.32
N ILE A 57 -16.72 42.43 7.63
CA ILE A 57 -16.75 42.30 6.18
C ILE A 57 -18.01 41.50 5.83
N VAL A 58 -18.95 42.17 5.16
CA VAL A 58 -20.13 41.53 4.55
C VAL A 58 -19.65 40.83 3.27
N PRO A 59 -19.90 39.52 3.08
CA PRO A 59 -19.58 38.86 1.82
C PRO A 59 -20.64 39.23 0.77
N GLU A 60 -20.21 39.81 -0.35
CA GLU A 60 -21.03 39.98 -1.55
C GLU A 60 -21.51 38.62 -2.08
N PRO A 61 -22.76 38.51 -2.55
CA PRO A 61 -23.26 37.30 -3.19
C PRO A 61 -22.62 37.10 -4.59
N PRO A 62 -22.41 35.84 -5.02
CA PRO A 62 -21.79 35.55 -6.30
C PRO A 62 -22.70 35.98 -7.47
N ARG A 63 -22.10 36.73 -8.41
CA ARG A 63 -22.71 37.12 -9.68
C ARG A 63 -23.08 35.86 -10.49
N ILE A 64 -24.38 35.64 -10.66
CA ILE A 64 -24.95 34.63 -11.55
C ILE A 64 -24.66 35.05 -13.00
N ARG A 65 -23.78 34.33 -13.68
CA ARG A 65 -23.59 34.45 -15.14
C ARG A 65 -24.82 33.84 -15.83
N ALA A 66 -25.51 34.67 -16.61
CA ALA A 66 -26.60 34.28 -17.49
C ALA A 66 -26.15 33.14 -18.43
N ARG A 67 -26.91 32.04 -18.42
CA ARG A 67 -26.78 30.94 -19.39
C ARG A 67 -27.43 31.35 -20.70
N SER A 68 -26.66 31.28 -21.79
CA SER A 68 -27.14 31.40 -23.16
C SER A 68 -28.15 30.28 -23.47
N LYS A 69 -29.30 30.66 -24.02
CA LYS A 69 -30.34 29.78 -24.55
C LYS A 69 -29.75 28.89 -25.65
N ILE A 70 -29.82 27.58 -25.46
CA ILE A 70 -29.57 26.59 -26.53
C ILE A 70 -30.90 26.45 -27.27
N LEU A 71 -30.90 26.86 -28.54
CA LEU A 71 -31.98 26.59 -29.48
C LEU A 71 -31.91 25.12 -29.91
N THR A 72 -32.98 24.39 -29.64
CA THR A 72 -33.25 23.05 -30.18
C THR A 72 -33.49 23.18 -31.68
N LEU A 73 -32.60 22.63 -32.50
CA LEU A 73 -32.84 22.49 -33.95
C LEU A 73 -33.26 21.05 -34.24
N SER A 74 -34.48 20.92 -34.76
CA SER A 74 -35.08 19.68 -35.24
C SER A 74 -34.34 19.14 -36.46
N ARG A 75 -34.19 17.82 -36.49
CA ARG A 75 -33.49 17.06 -37.51
C ARG A 75 -34.49 16.52 -38.54
N GLU A 76 -34.87 17.34 -39.51
CA GLU A 76 -35.58 16.89 -40.71
C GLU A 76 -35.21 17.79 -41.89
N LYS A 77 -34.91 17.15 -43.03
CA LYS A 77 -34.56 17.68 -44.36
C LYS A 77 -33.08 18.01 -44.59
N LEU A 78 -32.38 17.10 -45.28
CA LEU A 78 -31.42 17.44 -46.34
C LEU A 78 -31.18 16.22 -47.23
N THR A 79 -31.62 16.33 -48.47
CA THR A 79 -31.46 15.42 -49.60
C THR A 79 -30.23 15.79 -50.45
N HIS A 80 -29.51 14.75 -50.89
CA HIS A 80 -28.66 14.55 -52.09
C HIS A 80 -27.76 15.65 -52.72
N GLN A 81 -26.53 15.20 -53.02
CA GLN A 81 -25.50 15.68 -54.00
C GLN A 81 -24.82 17.02 -53.67
N ASP A 82 -23.48 17.19 -53.65
CA ASP A 82 -22.47 16.72 -54.60
C ASP A 82 -21.10 16.39 -53.96
N THR A 83 -20.34 15.48 -54.59
CA THR A 83 -19.08 14.91 -54.06
C THR A 83 -17.84 15.55 -54.71
N LEU A 84 -17.13 16.41 -53.99
CA LEU A 84 -15.77 16.86 -54.33
C LEU A 84 -14.74 15.88 -53.74
N LYS A 85 -13.98 15.19 -54.60
CA LYS A 85 -12.87 14.30 -54.22
C LYS A 85 -11.67 15.13 -53.75
N VAL A 86 -11.54 15.30 -52.44
CA VAL A 86 -10.25 15.65 -51.80
C VAL A 86 -9.50 14.33 -51.53
N PRO A 87 -8.21 14.19 -51.87
CA PRO A 87 -7.45 12.99 -51.56
C PRO A 87 -7.29 12.88 -50.04
N ASP A 88 -8.01 11.92 -49.47
CA ASP A 88 -8.12 11.71 -48.03
C ASP A 88 -6.78 11.15 -47.49
N ARG A 89 -5.97 12.03 -46.87
CA ARG A 89 -4.74 11.64 -46.16
C ARG A 89 -4.99 10.78 -44.91
N ASN A 90 -6.25 10.48 -44.61
CA ASN A 90 -6.69 9.68 -43.48
C ASN A 90 -7.47 8.43 -43.95
N ASN A 91 -6.84 7.55 -44.74
CA ASN A 91 -7.35 6.19 -45.00
C ASN A 91 -7.35 5.34 -43.71
N ASN A 92 -8.21 5.69 -42.76
CA ASN A 92 -8.53 4.86 -41.62
C ASN A 92 -9.56 3.83 -42.11
N HIS A 93 -9.08 2.63 -42.43
CA HIS A 93 -9.96 1.51 -42.74
C HIS A 93 -10.89 1.25 -41.54
N VAL A 94 -12.19 1.18 -41.81
CA VAL A 94 -13.20 0.75 -40.84
C VAL A 94 -13.23 -0.78 -40.89
N ALA A 95 -12.81 -1.43 -39.80
CA ALA A 95 -12.95 -2.87 -39.67
C ALA A 95 -14.41 -3.24 -39.39
N GLY A 96 -14.86 -4.39 -39.91
CA GLY A 96 -16.18 -4.95 -39.56
C GLY A 96 -16.30 -5.19 -38.05
N PRO A 97 -17.50 -5.10 -37.47
CA PRO A 97 -17.67 -5.16 -36.02
C PRO A 97 -17.43 -6.59 -35.52
N PRO A 98 -16.51 -6.84 -34.57
CA PRO A 98 -16.57 -8.09 -33.83
C PRO A 98 -17.83 -8.08 -32.96
N HIS A 99 -18.38 -9.27 -32.75
CA HIS A 99 -19.58 -9.43 -31.93
C HIS A 99 -19.27 -9.68 -30.45
N SER A 100 -18.04 -10.10 -30.12
CA SER A 100 -17.65 -10.51 -28.78
C SER A 100 -16.23 -10.04 -28.44
N LEU A 101 -15.98 -9.64 -27.19
CA LEU A 101 -14.64 -9.56 -26.60
C LEU A 101 -14.28 -10.82 -25.80
N ASP A 102 -15.25 -11.67 -25.47
CA ASP A 102 -15.03 -12.98 -24.85
C ASP A 102 -14.32 -13.89 -25.83
N SER A 103 -13.13 -14.36 -25.45
CA SER A 103 -12.35 -15.31 -26.27
C SER A 103 -13.09 -16.60 -26.57
N ALA A 104 -13.95 -17.07 -25.65
CA ALA A 104 -14.76 -18.27 -25.87
C ALA A 104 -15.90 -18.05 -26.89
N GLY A 105 -16.28 -16.79 -27.12
CA GLY A 105 -17.34 -16.39 -28.07
C GLY A 105 -16.83 -15.98 -29.45
N LEU A 106 -15.53 -16.06 -29.72
CA LEU A 106 -14.94 -15.66 -31.00
C LEU A 106 -15.14 -16.75 -32.07
N THR A 107 -15.71 -16.36 -33.21
CA THR A 107 -15.90 -17.23 -34.38
C THR A 107 -14.93 -16.86 -35.52
N SER A 108 -14.70 -17.77 -36.46
CA SER A 108 -13.79 -17.56 -37.61
C SER A 108 -14.21 -16.43 -38.57
N LEU A 109 -15.43 -15.90 -38.43
CA LEU A 109 -15.91 -14.72 -39.16
C LEU A 109 -15.55 -13.38 -38.48
N GLY A 110 -15.00 -13.42 -37.27
CA GLY A 110 -14.64 -12.25 -36.46
C GLY A 110 -13.29 -11.55 -36.67
N PRO A 111 -12.35 -11.97 -37.56
CA PRO A 111 -11.08 -11.26 -37.68
C PRO A 111 -11.24 -9.86 -38.27
N VAL A 112 -10.61 -8.89 -37.62
CA VAL A 112 -10.57 -7.49 -38.03
C VAL A 112 -9.20 -7.11 -38.57
N ARG A 113 -9.15 -6.07 -39.41
CA ARG A 113 -7.90 -5.51 -39.92
C ARG A 113 -7.53 -4.26 -39.15
N LEU A 114 -6.34 -4.23 -38.57
CA LEU A 114 -5.73 -3.03 -38.00
C LEU A 114 -4.63 -2.52 -38.91
N SER A 115 -4.67 -1.23 -39.23
CA SER A 115 -3.61 -0.55 -39.97
C SER A 115 -3.58 0.94 -39.62
N GLY A 116 -2.42 1.57 -39.78
CA GLY A 116 -2.23 3.01 -39.54
C GLY A 116 -2.01 3.39 -38.08
N LEU A 117 -1.99 4.69 -37.81
CA LEU A 117 -1.66 5.26 -36.48
C LEU A 117 -2.78 5.05 -35.46
N HIS A 118 -4.02 5.26 -35.89
CA HIS A 118 -5.20 5.28 -35.02
C HIS A 118 -6.38 4.55 -35.65
N PRO A 119 -6.28 3.23 -35.90
CA PRO A 119 -7.39 2.49 -36.47
C PRO A 119 -8.63 2.66 -35.59
N VAL A 120 -9.77 2.85 -36.25
CA VAL A 120 -11.08 2.97 -35.61
C VAL A 120 -11.71 1.60 -35.60
N PHE A 121 -12.09 1.18 -34.41
CA PHE A 121 -12.71 -0.09 -34.13
C PHE A 121 -14.19 0.12 -33.83
N GLU A 122 -15.08 -0.60 -34.50
CA GLU A 122 -16.52 -0.53 -34.25
C GLU A 122 -16.94 -1.65 -33.31
N LEU A 123 -17.39 -1.32 -32.10
CA LEU A 123 -18.10 -2.23 -31.22
C LEU A 123 -19.61 -1.95 -31.30
N PRO A 124 -20.47 -2.92 -30.96
CA PRO A 124 -21.93 -2.70 -30.85
C PRO A 124 -22.33 -1.47 -30.00
N GLN A 125 -21.49 -1.05 -29.05
CA GLN A 125 -21.73 0.04 -28.10
C GLN A 125 -20.99 1.32 -28.51
N GLY A 126 -20.35 1.34 -29.69
CA GLY A 126 -19.76 2.51 -30.30
C GLY A 126 -18.32 2.34 -30.80
N ARG A 127 -17.75 3.45 -31.27
CA ARG A 127 -16.42 3.48 -31.91
C ARG A 127 -15.30 3.71 -30.91
N VAL A 128 -14.19 2.99 -31.07
CA VAL A 128 -12.99 3.09 -30.24
C VAL A 128 -11.78 3.37 -31.13
N ARG A 129 -10.91 4.30 -30.71
CA ARG A 129 -9.61 4.51 -31.39
C ARG A 129 -8.52 3.74 -30.67
N LEU A 130 -7.80 2.89 -31.39
CA LEU A 130 -6.68 2.13 -30.86
C LEU A 130 -5.35 2.83 -31.15
N GLY A 131 -4.33 2.58 -30.34
CA GLY A 131 -2.97 3.06 -30.57
C GLY A 131 -1.99 1.93 -30.33
N TYR A 132 -1.00 1.78 -31.22
CA TYR A 132 -0.05 0.67 -31.14
C TYR A 132 0.97 0.88 -30.00
N THR A 133 1.49 2.09 -29.86
CA THR A 133 2.40 2.46 -28.76
C THR A 133 1.78 3.50 -27.83
N PRO A 134 2.24 3.62 -26.56
CA PRO A 134 1.73 4.62 -25.61
C PRO A 134 1.88 6.07 -26.08
N ASP A 135 2.93 6.38 -26.84
CA ASP A 135 3.16 7.69 -27.45
C ASP A 135 2.33 7.93 -28.73
N LYS A 136 1.69 6.86 -29.23
CA LYS A 136 0.87 6.79 -30.44
C LYS A 136 1.57 7.29 -31.70
N ARG A 137 2.91 7.24 -31.75
CA ARG A 137 3.70 7.65 -32.92
C ARG A 137 3.98 6.50 -33.88
N THR A 138 3.86 5.26 -33.40
CA THR A 138 4.09 4.07 -34.20
C THR A 138 2.75 3.57 -34.73
N SER A 139 2.68 3.33 -36.04
CA SER A 139 1.51 2.72 -36.68
C SER A 139 1.43 1.24 -36.36
N PHE A 140 0.22 0.70 -36.32
CA PHE A 140 0.04 -0.75 -36.39
C PHE A 140 0.71 -1.29 -37.67
N PRO A 141 1.29 -2.50 -37.64
CA PRO A 141 1.82 -3.13 -38.84
C PRO A 141 0.74 -3.20 -39.93
N LYS A 142 1.14 -3.03 -41.20
CA LYS A 142 0.20 -3.03 -42.33
C LYS A 142 -0.53 -4.37 -42.40
N ASP A 143 -1.82 -4.30 -42.70
CA ASP A 143 -2.69 -5.48 -42.89
C ASP A 143 -2.64 -6.48 -41.72
N THR A 144 -2.47 -6.00 -40.48
CA THR A 144 -2.52 -6.86 -39.31
C THR A 144 -3.94 -7.39 -39.16
N ARG A 145 -4.14 -8.69 -39.40
CA ARG A 145 -5.43 -9.38 -39.27
C ARG A 145 -5.46 -10.15 -37.96
N GLY A 146 -6.57 -10.09 -37.24
CA GLY A 146 -6.67 -10.80 -35.97
C GLY A 146 -7.94 -10.53 -35.18
N PHE A 147 -7.96 -10.95 -33.93
CA PHE A 147 -9.10 -10.82 -33.04
C PHE A 147 -8.78 -9.86 -31.89
N LEU A 148 -9.70 -8.95 -31.60
CA LEU A 148 -9.66 -8.17 -30.38
C LEU A 148 -10.41 -8.96 -29.30
N TYR A 149 -9.77 -9.21 -28.16
CA TYR A 149 -10.36 -10.01 -27.08
C TYR A 149 -9.97 -9.47 -25.70
N PHE A 150 -10.73 -9.80 -24.68
CA PHE A 150 -10.45 -9.48 -23.29
C PHE A 150 -9.82 -10.68 -22.60
N ASP A 151 -8.56 -10.53 -22.19
CA ASP A 151 -7.88 -11.50 -21.36
C ASP A 151 -8.24 -11.25 -19.89
N ILE A 152 -9.09 -12.11 -19.35
CA ILE A 152 -9.56 -12.02 -17.96
C ILE A 152 -8.41 -12.11 -16.96
N HIS A 153 -7.33 -12.84 -17.27
CA HIS A 153 -6.22 -13.06 -16.34
C HIS A 153 -5.29 -11.86 -16.21
N SER A 154 -5.13 -11.05 -17.26
CA SER A 154 -4.40 -9.78 -17.19
C SER A 154 -5.30 -8.56 -17.06
N LEU A 155 -6.63 -8.78 -17.06
CA LEU A 155 -7.67 -7.75 -17.14
C LEU A 155 -7.35 -6.74 -18.26
N SER A 156 -6.96 -7.21 -19.44
CA SER A 156 -6.55 -6.34 -20.53
C SER A 156 -7.24 -6.71 -21.83
N VAL A 157 -7.45 -5.72 -22.70
CA VAL A 157 -7.86 -5.99 -24.08
C VAL A 157 -6.61 -6.21 -24.91
N ARG A 158 -6.54 -7.34 -25.61
CA ARG A 158 -5.40 -7.76 -26.43
C ARG A 158 -5.84 -7.95 -27.87
N PHE A 159 -4.85 -8.05 -28.75
CA PHE A 159 -5.08 -8.32 -30.17
C PHE A 159 -4.33 -9.57 -30.58
N ARG A 160 -5.03 -10.64 -30.93
CA ARG A 160 -4.41 -11.89 -31.39
C ARG A 160 -4.32 -11.92 -32.91
N VAL A 161 -3.11 -11.89 -33.44
CA VAL A 161 -2.81 -11.92 -34.88
C VAL A 161 -2.96 -13.34 -35.39
N VAL A 162 -3.59 -13.49 -36.56
CA VAL A 162 -3.75 -14.77 -37.25
C VAL A 162 -2.95 -14.73 -38.55
N VAL A 163 -2.25 -15.81 -38.87
CA VAL A 163 -1.38 -15.92 -40.05
C VAL A 163 -2.02 -16.89 -41.05
N GLY A 164 -2.06 -16.48 -42.32
CA GLY A 164 -2.60 -17.29 -43.42
C GLY A 164 -4.10 -17.17 -43.59
N ASP A 165 -4.70 -18.21 -44.20
CA ASP A 165 -6.14 -18.26 -44.51
C ASP A 165 -6.97 -18.95 -43.42
N ALA A 166 -6.32 -19.71 -42.52
CA ALA A 166 -6.97 -20.32 -41.38
C ALA A 166 -7.33 -19.23 -40.36
N MET A 167 -8.62 -19.03 -40.09
CA MET A 167 -9.14 -17.96 -39.23
C MET A 167 -9.46 -18.44 -37.82
N ASP A 168 -8.56 -19.22 -37.24
CA ASP A 168 -8.78 -19.85 -35.95
C ASP A 168 -8.08 -19.06 -34.85
N PHE A 169 -8.84 -18.67 -33.82
CA PHE A 169 -8.31 -17.93 -32.68
C PHE A 169 -7.18 -18.69 -31.98
N GLU A 170 -7.30 -20.01 -31.85
CA GLU A 170 -6.30 -20.87 -31.21
C GLU A 170 -4.97 -20.92 -31.96
N SER A 171 -4.98 -20.75 -33.29
CA SER A 171 -3.77 -20.74 -34.13
C SER A 171 -3.00 -19.42 -34.08
N GLY A 172 -3.63 -18.36 -33.56
CA GLY A 172 -3.06 -17.02 -33.54
C GLY A 172 -2.09 -16.78 -32.38
N SER A 173 -1.31 -15.71 -32.49
CA SER A 173 -0.39 -15.22 -31.46
C SER A 173 -0.69 -13.76 -31.12
N ASP A 174 -0.51 -13.35 -29.87
CA ASP A 174 -0.70 -11.96 -29.49
C ASP A 174 0.19 -11.01 -30.31
N LEU A 175 -0.40 -9.92 -30.79
CA LEU A 175 0.32 -8.84 -31.46
C LEU A 175 1.41 -8.33 -30.52
N LEU A 176 2.65 -8.37 -30.93
CA LEU A 176 3.75 -7.85 -30.11
C LEU A 176 3.97 -6.36 -30.38
N LEU A 177 4.47 -5.63 -29.38
CA LEU A 177 4.99 -4.27 -29.53
C LEU A 177 6.26 -4.26 -30.41
N PRO A 178 6.78 -3.08 -30.81
CA PRO A 178 7.99 -2.99 -31.66
C PRO A 178 9.24 -3.68 -31.10
N ASP A 179 9.26 -3.95 -29.78
CA ASP A 179 10.32 -4.72 -29.12
C ASP A 179 10.30 -6.22 -29.45
N LYS A 180 9.24 -6.70 -30.12
CA LYS A 180 9.00 -8.11 -30.48
C LYS A 180 8.99 -9.07 -29.28
N ARG A 181 8.74 -8.56 -28.08
CA ARG A 181 8.73 -9.34 -26.84
C ARG A 181 7.48 -9.11 -26.04
N THR A 182 7.00 -7.87 -25.97
CA THR A 182 5.89 -7.49 -25.11
C THR A 182 4.58 -7.57 -25.89
N PRO A 183 3.58 -8.35 -25.45
CA PRO A 183 2.26 -8.34 -26.05
C PRO A 183 1.64 -6.94 -26.00
N TRP A 184 1.06 -6.51 -27.11
CA TRP A 184 0.24 -5.32 -27.20
C TRP A 184 -1.04 -5.54 -26.40
N CYS A 185 -1.35 -4.62 -25.50
CA CYS A 185 -2.59 -4.64 -24.75
C CYS A 185 -3.07 -3.23 -24.41
N ILE A 186 -4.36 -3.12 -24.10
CA ILE A 186 -4.96 -1.98 -23.41
C ILE A 186 -5.20 -2.45 -21.97
N PRO A 187 -4.39 -2.02 -21.00
CA PRO A 187 -4.58 -2.44 -19.62
C PRO A 187 -5.95 -2.00 -19.08
N PHE A 188 -6.47 -2.72 -18.07
CA PHE A 188 -7.77 -2.43 -17.45
C PHE A 188 -7.91 -0.97 -17.02
N ARG A 189 -6.84 -0.42 -16.44
CA ARG A 189 -6.84 0.91 -15.85
C ARG A 189 -7.18 2.02 -16.86
N PRO A 190 -6.53 2.09 -18.04
CA PRO A 190 -6.99 2.93 -19.14
C PRO A 190 -8.46 2.70 -19.52
N ILE A 191 -8.90 1.45 -19.65
CA ILE A 191 -10.29 1.10 -20.02
C ILE A 191 -11.27 1.74 -19.04
N VAL A 192 -11.06 1.57 -17.73
CA VAL A 192 -11.93 2.13 -16.68
C VAL A 192 -11.87 3.66 -16.58
N SER A 193 -10.73 4.28 -16.88
CA SER A 193 -10.50 5.70 -16.57
C SER A 193 -10.66 6.66 -17.75
N ARG A 194 -10.48 6.20 -18.99
CA ARG A 194 -10.49 7.09 -20.17
C ARG A 194 -11.86 7.07 -20.84
N ALA A 195 -12.42 8.25 -21.10
CA ALA A 195 -13.70 8.39 -21.79
C ALA A 195 -13.72 7.74 -23.18
N GLY A 196 -12.58 7.74 -23.89
CA GLY A 196 -12.45 7.11 -25.21
C GLY A 196 -12.61 5.59 -25.24
N TYR A 197 -12.57 4.92 -24.08
CA TYR A 197 -12.83 3.48 -23.95
C TYR A 197 -14.21 3.17 -23.38
N LYS A 198 -15.14 4.13 -23.40
CA LYS A 198 -16.54 3.89 -23.00
C LYS A 198 -17.18 2.70 -23.75
N PRO A 199 -17.00 2.53 -25.07
CA PRO A 199 -17.59 1.37 -25.75
C PRO A 199 -17.01 0.04 -25.28
N ILE A 200 -15.69 -0.06 -25.06
CA ILE A 200 -15.05 -1.26 -24.49
C ILE A 200 -15.69 -1.58 -23.13
N ARG A 201 -15.79 -0.61 -22.22
CA ARG A 201 -16.41 -0.82 -20.90
C ARG A 201 -17.83 -1.37 -21.00
N ALA A 202 -18.64 -0.80 -21.89
CA ALA A 202 -20.02 -1.21 -22.07
C ALA A 202 -20.12 -2.64 -22.64
N GLN A 203 -19.26 -3.00 -23.60
CA GLN A 203 -19.18 -4.36 -24.12
C GLN A 203 -18.76 -5.37 -23.04
N LEU A 204 -17.73 -5.06 -22.25
CA LEU A 204 -17.27 -5.95 -21.17
C LEU A 204 -18.34 -6.21 -20.11
N LEU A 205 -19.15 -5.20 -19.77
CA LEU A 205 -20.30 -5.35 -18.87
C LEU A 205 -21.42 -6.19 -19.50
N GLN A 206 -21.72 -5.93 -20.77
CA GLN A 206 -22.77 -6.65 -21.50
C GLN A 206 -22.47 -8.15 -21.60
N GLU A 207 -21.21 -8.50 -21.84
CA GLU A 207 -20.74 -9.88 -21.92
C GLU A 207 -20.45 -10.50 -20.54
N LYS A 208 -20.65 -9.74 -19.44
CA LYS A 208 -20.36 -10.18 -18.06
C LYS A 208 -18.91 -10.62 -17.85
N LEU A 209 -17.98 -10.12 -18.67
CA LEU A 209 -16.54 -10.37 -18.51
C LEU A 209 -15.94 -9.57 -17.35
N VAL A 210 -16.60 -8.47 -16.99
CA VAL A 210 -16.30 -7.68 -15.80
C VAL A 210 -17.60 -7.26 -15.12
N THR A 211 -17.53 -7.04 -13.82
CA THR A 211 -18.62 -6.48 -13.02
C THR A 211 -18.55 -4.95 -12.99
N GLU A 212 -19.69 -4.30 -12.77
CA GLU A 212 -19.75 -2.84 -12.54
C GLU A 212 -18.84 -2.43 -11.37
N ARG A 213 -18.78 -3.24 -10.31
CA ARG A 213 -17.89 -3.04 -9.16
C ARG A 213 -16.41 -3.01 -9.57
N GLN A 214 -15.97 -3.90 -10.46
CA GLN A 214 -14.58 -3.90 -10.97
C GLN A 214 -14.27 -2.65 -11.79
N LEU A 215 -15.22 -2.17 -12.62
CA LEU A 215 -15.02 -0.94 -13.39
C LEU A 215 -14.96 0.30 -12.49
N GLN A 216 -15.83 0.37 -11.47
CA GLN A 216 -15.93 1.48 -10.53
C GLN A 216 -14.72 1.54 -9.59
N SER A 217 -14.28 0.39 -9.07
CA SER A 217 -13.19 0.34 -8.09
C SER A 217 -11.86 0.84 -8.66
N ARG A 218 -11.68 0.72 -9.99
CA ARG A 218 -10.40 0.92 -10.68
C ARG A 218 -9.26 0.16 -10.00
N ALA A 219 -9.61 -0.91 -9.29
CA ALA A 219 -8.75 -1.65 -8.38
C ALA A 219 -8.76 -3.12 -8.78
N TYR A 220 -7.61 -3.76 -8.66
CA TYR A 220 -7.54 -5.22 -8.69
C TYR A 220 -8.33 -5.76 -7.51
N VAL A 221 -9.00 -6.90 -7.69
CA VAL A 221 -9.70 -7.56 -6.59
C VAL A 221 -8.92 -8.82 -6.27
N VAL A 222 -8.50 -8.98 -5.03
CA VAL A 222 -7.98 -10.24 -4.51
C VAL A 222 -8.95 -10.79 -3.48
N THR A 223 -9.20 -12.08 -3.56
CA THR A 223 -10.09 -12.83 -2.68
C THR A 223 -9.42 -13.17 -1.36
N THR A 224 -8.09 -13.38 -1.37
CA THR A 224 -7.33 -13.77 -0.19
C THR A 224 -5.89 -13.25 -0.22
N LEU A 225 -5.27 -13.14 0.96
CA LEU A 225 -3.81 -12.98 1.11
C LEU A 225 -3.12 -14.27 1.55
N ASP A 226 -3.88 -15.33 1.82
CA ASP A 226 -3.36 -16.64 2.20
C ASP A 226 -2.76 -17.35 0.97
N PRO A 227 -1.44 -17.60 0.94
CA PRO A 227 -0.81 -18.27 -0.20
C PRO A 227 -1.38 -19.67 -0.49
N THR A 228 -1.96 -20.37 0.51
CA THR A 228 -2.52 -21.70 0.29
C THR A 228 -3.96 -21.68 -0.25
N ARG A 229 -4.58 -20.50 -0.35
CA ARG A 229 -5.95 -20.31 -0.82
C ARG A 229 -6.05 -19.43 -2.07
N LEU A 230 -4.91 -19.03 -2.65
CA LEU A 230 -4.86 -18.26 -3.88
C LEU A 230 -5.53 -19.03 -5.02
N THR A 231 -6.19 -18.31 -5.91
CA THR A 231 -6.81 -18.81 -7.14
C THR A 231 -6.30 -18.03 -8.34
N ASP A 232 -6.48 -18.52 -9.57
CA ASP A 232 -6.08 -17.77 -10.78
C ASP A 232 -6.79 -16.42 -10.92
N SER A 233 -7.91 -16.22 -10.22
CA SER A 233 -8.60 -14.92 -10.15
C SER A 233 -7.85 -13.86 -9.33
N ASP A 234 -6.92 -14.28 -8.46
CA ASP A 234 -6.08 -13.39 -7.64
C ASP A 234 -4.81 -12.93 -8.37
N LEU A 235 -4.55 -13.51 -9.55
CA LEU A 235 -3.42 -13.14 -10.39
C LEU A 235 -3.64 -11.71 -10.91
N MET A 236 -2.65 -10.85 -10.70
CA MET A 236 -2.71 -9.46 -11.15
C MET A 236 -1.46 -9.09 -11.94
N ASP A 237 -1.66 -8.29 -12.98
CA ASP A 237 -0.57 -7.68 -13.73
C ASP A 237 -0.44 -6.20 -13.36
N VAL A 238 0.61 -5.86 -12.59
CA VAL A 238 0.93 -4.48 -12.22
C VAL A 238 2.15 -3.95 -12.98
N SER A 239 2.52 -4.59 -14.09
CA SER A 239 3.69 -4.21 -14.90
C SER A 239 3.56 -2.80 -15.47
N GLY A 240 4.67 -2.05 -15.46
CA GLY A 240 4.76 -0.71 -16.05
C GLY A 240 3.97 0.41 -15.34
N VAL A 241 3.15 0.12 -14.33
CA VAL A 241 2.44 1.16 -13.57
C VAL A 241 3.32 1.71 -12.44
N THR A 242 3.01 2.92 -11.96
CA THR A 242 3.69 3.52 -10.79
C THR A 242 2.94 3.27 -9.49
N TRP A 243 1.66 2.91 -9.60
CA TRP A 243 0.79 2.59 -8.48
C TRP A 243 -0.39 1.74 -8.94
N ALA A 244 -0.83 0.85 -8.08
CA ALA A 244 -2.02 0.03 -8.22
C ALA A 244 -2.85 0.10 -6.93
N THR A 245 -4.17 0.15 -7.07
CA THR A 245 -5.11 -0.04 -5.95
C THR A 245 -5.58 -1.49 -6.00
N ILE A 246 -5.58 -2.15 -4.85
CA ILE A 246 -5.97 -3.55 -4.70
C ILE A 246 -7.08 -3.58 -3.65
N SER A 247 -8.28 -3.95 -4.03
CA SER A 247 -9.38 -4.28 -3.15
C SER A 247 -9.20 -5.70 -2.64
N ILE A 248 -9.21 -5.89 -1.33
CA ILE A 248 -9.21 -7.20 -0.70
C ILE A 248 -10.65 -7.55 -0.35
N ALA A 249 -11.12 -8.68 -0.85
CA ALA A 249 -12.43 -9.20 -0.50
C ALA A 249 -12.49 -9.53 1.00
N PRO A 250 -13.63 -9.28 1.65
CA PRO A 250 -13.79 -9.66 3.04
C PRO A 250 -13.71 -11.19 3.20
N PRO A 251 -13.25 -11.70 4.34
CA PRO A 251 -13.44 -13.10 4.71
C PRO A 251 -14.95 -13.43 4.74
N ALA A 252 -15.29 -14.71 4.59
CA ALA A 252 -16.67 -15.16 4.65
C ALA A 252 -17.39 -14.61 5.90
N GLY A 253 -18.54 -13.96 5.70
CA GLY A 253 -19.34 -13.35 6.78
C GLY A 253 -19.08 -11.87 7.05
N GLN A 254 -18.24 -11.18 6.28
CA GLN A 254 -18.12 -9.72 6.29
C GLN A 254 -18.62 -9.09 5.00
N GLU A 255 -19.19 -7.89 5.10
CA GLU A 255 -19.73 -7.16 3.95
C GLU A 255 -18.71 -6.20 3.32
N GLU A 256 -17.76 -5.68 4.10
CA GLU A 256 -16.90 -4.58 3.65
C GLU A 256 -15.53 -5.05 3.17
N SER A 257 -15.29 -4.88 1.87
CA SER A 257 -13.94 -4.90 1.30
C SER A 257 -13.18 -3.63 1.68
N PHE A 258 -11.85 -3.71 1.74
CA PHE A 258 -11.00 -2.53 1.86
C PHE A 258 -9.97 -2.49 0.74
N THR A 259 -9.43 -1.30 0.47
CA THR A 259 -8.42 -1.12 -0.55
C THR A 259 -7.03 -0.90 0.05
N ILE A 260 -6.00 -1.41 -0.62
CA ILE A 260 -4.60 -1.13 -0.37
C ILE A 260 -4.02 -0.51 -1.65
N ALA A 261 -3.33 0.62 -1.51
CA ALA A 261 -2.50 1.14 -2.59
C ALA A 261 -1.07 0.57 -2.50
N ILE A 262 -0.60 -0.06 -3.57
CA ILE A 262 0.82 -0.37 -3.75
C ILE A 262 1.43 0.64 -4.73
N ILE A 263 2.64 1.11 -4.43
CA ILE A 263 3.31 2.17 -5.17
C ILE A 263 4.73 1.69 -5.49
N CYS A 264 5.18 1.83 -6.73
CA CYS A 264 6.57 1.58 -7.10
C CYS A 264 7.10 2.79 -7.88
N LYS A 265 8.28 3.28 -7.50
CA LYS A 265 8.96 4.42 -8.14
C LYS A 265 10.34 3.96 -8.64
N PRO A 266 10.67 4.11 -9.95
CA PRO A 266 9.92 4.85 -10.96
C PRO A 266 8.65 4.16 -11.47
N ARG A 267 8.67 2.84 -11.73
CA ARG A 267 7.56 1.98 -12.17
C ARG A 267 7.80 0.54 -11.69
N PHE A 268 6.76 -0.28 -11.62
CA PHE A 268 6.90 -1.73 -11.53
C PHE A 268 7.61 -2.28 -12.78
N PRO A 269 8.44 -3.33 -12.66
CA PRO A 269 9.12 -3.94 -13.81
C PRO A 269 8.11 -4.56 -14.78
N ASP A 270 8.52 -4.80 -16.03
CA ASP A 270 7.63 -5.27 -17.10
C ASP A 270 7.12 -6.72 -16.90
N ASN A 271 7.69 -7.44 -15.93
CA ASN A 271 7.28 -8.78 -15.52
C ASN A 271 6.63 -8.79 -14.12
N ALA A 272 6.09 -7.66 -13.65
CA ALA A 272 5.39 -7.57 -12.36
C ALA A 272 3.96 -8.14 -12.41
N ARG A 273 3.81 -9.32 -13.02
CA ARG A 273 2.61 -10.14 -12.99
C ARG A 273 2.74 -11.18 -11.89
N GLY A 274 1.70 -11.38 -11.08
CA GLY A 274 1.78 -12.30 -9.96
C GLY A 274 0.72 -12.10 -8.88
N PHE A 275 1.04 -12.47 -7.65
CA PHE A 275 0.09 -12.51 -6.53
C PHE A 275 0.54 -11.65 -5.37
N LEU A 276 -0.41 -10.96 -4.75
CA LEU A 276 -0.22 -10.31 -3.45
C LEU A 276 -0.52 -11.33 -2.35
N TYR A 277 0.42 -11.55 -1.43
CA TYR A 277 0.25 -12.57 -0.39
C TYR A 277 0.88 -12.16 0.94
N TRP A 278 0.41 -12.77 2.03
CA TRP A 278 0.97 -12.60 3.35
C TRP A 278 2.05 -13.65 3.60
N HIS A 279 3.27 -13.20 3.84
CA HIS A 279 4.40 -14.07 4.13
C HIS A 279 4.68 -14.10 5.63
N ILE A 280 4.75 -15.30 6.20
CA ILE A 280 5.18 -15.54 7.57
C ILE A 280 6.49 -16.32 7.51
N PRO A 281 7.62 -15.72 7.93
CA PRO A 281 8.87 -16.46 8.06
C PRO A 281 8.70 -17.61 9.06
N LYS A 282 9.13 -18.82 8.67
CA LYS A 282 8.98 -20.06 9.45
C LYS A 282 9.43 -19.91 10.90
N ASP A 283 10.56 -19.23 11.10
CA ASP A 283 11.22 -19.09 12.39
C ASP A 283 11.16 -17.65 12.94
N ASP A 284 10.24 -16.80 12.46
CA ASP A 284 10.06 -15.43 12.94
C ASP A 284 8.66 -14.89 12.60
N PRO A 285 7.61 -15.26 13.36
CA PRO A 285 6.25 -14.76 13.13
C PRO A 285 6.18 -13.23 13.24
N TYR A 286 7.08 -12.61 14.01
CA TYR A 286 7.19 -11.16 14.11
C TYR A 286 7.80 -10.51 12.86
N GLY A 287 8.39 -11.33 11.98
CA GLY A 287 8.91 -10.99 10.66
C GLY A 287 7.87 -10.96 9.56
N SER A 288 6.61 -11.26 9.88
CA SER A 288 5.53 -11.31 8.90
C SER A 288 5.34 -10.01 8.11
N GLU A 289 5.04 -10.17 6.82
CA GLU A 289 4.97 -9.06 5.88
C GLU A 289 4.13 -9.37 4.65
N LEU A 290 3.47 -8.35 4.12
CA LEU A 290 2.76 -8.40 2.85
C LEU A 290 3.77 -8.30 1.71
N ARG A 291 3.80 -9.28 0.81
CA ARG A 291 4.70 -9.33 -0.35
C ARG A 291 3.92 -9.44 -1.66
N PHE A 292 4.62 -9.22 -2.76
CA PHE A 292 4.12 -9.47 -4.11
C PHE A 292 5.06 -10.45 -4.78
N ARG A 293 4.55 -11.61 -5.19
CA ARG A 293 5.33 -12.65 -5.86
C ARG A 293 5.06 -12.62 -7.35
N CYS A 294 6.10 -12.41 -8.15
CA CYS A 294 6.07 -12.45 -9.59
C CYS A 294 6.03 -13.89 -10.11
N THR A 295 4.99 -14.24 -10.86
CA THR A 295 4.77 -15.57 -11.45
C THR A 295 3.75 -15.47 -12.60
N GLU A 296 3.79 -16.40 -13.53
CA GLU A 296 2.89 -16.43 -14.70
C GLU A 296 1.53 -17.06 -14.40
N SER A 297 1.50 -18.01 -13.45
CA SER A 297 0.30 -18.74 -13.03
C SER A 297 0.39 -19.17 -11.56
N LEU A 298 -0.72 -19.65 -11.00
CA LEU A 298 -0.78 -20.20 -9.64
C LEU A 298 0.13 -21.43 -9.47
N GLU A 299 0.19 -22.32 -10.47
CA GLU A 299 1.06 -23.51 -10.47
C GLU A 299 2.55 -23.18 -10.32
N HIS A 300 2.94 -21.98 -10.78
CA HIS A 300 4.30 -21.48 -10.70
C HIS A 300 4.55 -20.64 -9.43
N PHE A 301 3.55 -20.41 -8.57
CA PHE A 301 3.68 -19.55 -7.39
C PHE A 301 4.85 -19.96 -6.47
N ALA A 302 5.04 -21.25 -6.19
CA ALA A 302 6.14 -21.71 -5.34
C ALA A 302 7.52 -21.39 -5.94
N ARG A 303 7.64 -21.41 -7.27
CA ARG A 303 8.86 -21.16 -8.05
C ARG A 303 9.05 -19.67 -8.41
N GLY A 304 8.02 -18.85 -8.25
CA GLY A 304 8.06 -17.42 -8.54
C GLY A 304 8.96 -16.64 -7.59
N ASP A 305 9.50 -15.53 -8.08
CA ASP A 305 10.36 -14.64 -7.32
C ASP A 305 9.54 -13.52 -6.67
N ASP A 306 9.90 -13.13 -5.44
CA ASP A 306 9.31 -11.93 -4.86
C ASP A 306 9.76 -10.69 -5.63
N LEU A 307 8.82 -9.80 -5.92
CA LEU A 307 9.06 -8.51 -6.56
C LEU A 307 10.19 -7.80 -5.82
N GLN A 308 11.28 -7.45 -6.50
CA GLN A 308 12.44 -6.86 -5.84
C GLN A 308 12.29 -5.34 -5.68
N THR A 309 12.78 -4.79 -4.58
CA THR A 309 12.97 -3.35 -4.43
C THR A 309 14.09 -2.86 -5.36
N PRO A 310 13.88 -1.81 -6.18
CA PRO A 310 14.84 -1.40 -7.21
C PRO A 310 16.26 -1.09 -6.71
N SER A 311 16.41 -0.73 -5.42
CA SER A 311 17.67 -0.25 -4.85
C SER A 311 18.40 -1.26 -3.96
N LEU A 312 17.70 -2.22 -3.34
CA LEU A 312 18.28 -3.05 -2.29
C LEU A 312 18.38 -4.53 -2.66
N ARG A 313 17.84 -4.97 -3.82
CA ARG A 313 17.70 -6.39 -4.17
C ARG A 313 17.11 -7.22 -3.01
N GLN A 314 16.17 -6.59 -2.30
CA GLN A 314 15.39 -7.23 -1.25
C GLN A 314 13.95 -7.36 -1.76
N PRO A 315 13.23 -8.43 -1.38
CA PRO A 315 11.80 -8.54 -1.61
C PRO A 315 11.08 -7.25 -1.19
N TRP A 316 10.24 -6.77 -2.09
CA TRP A 316 9.27 -5.74 -1.79
C TRP A 316 8.34 -6.25 -0.71
N SER A 317 8.23 -5.49 0.38
CA SER A 317 7.38 -5.91 1.47
C SER A 317 6.78 -4.74 2.25
N ASN A 318 5.62 -4.98 2.84
CA ASN A 318 5.05 -4.15 3.89
C ASN A 318 4.98 -4.96 5.19
N ARG A 319 5.94 -4.69 6.07
CA ARG A 319 6.06 -5.39 7.35
C ARG A 319 4.87 -5.14 8.25
N LEU A 320 4.45 -6.18 8.98
CA LEU A 320 3.36 -6.09 9.96
C LEU A 320 3.55 -4.93 10.94
N ARG A 321 4.78 -4.68 11.38
CA ARG A 321 5.13 -3.52 12.21
C ARG A 321 4.63 -2.18 11.67
N ALA A 322 4.75 -1.95 10.37
CA ALA A 322 4.31 -0.70 9.75
C ALA A 322 2.79 -0.66 9.56
N LEU A 323 2.15 -1.82 9.46
CA LEU A 323 0.71 -1.98 9.26
C LEU A 323 -0.06 -1.87 10.58
N ALA A 324 0.39 -2.54 11.64
CA ALA A 324 -0.21 -2.53 12.97
C ALA A 324 -0.25 -1.13 13.62
N GLN A 325 0.66 -0.24 13.22
CA GLN A 325 0.68 1.16 13.69
C GLN A 325 -0.41 2.03 13.08
N ARG A 326 -1.17 1.49 12.13
CA ARG A 326 -2.21 2.22 11.39
C ARG A 326 -3.53 1.62 11.82
N THR A 327 -4.48 2.48 12.15
CA THR A 327 -5.90 2.12 12.23
C THR A 327 -6.37 1.80 10.82
N ALA A 328 -6.03 0.62 10.34
CA ALA A 328 -6.28 0.16 8.99
C ALA A 328 -7.09 -1.14 9.04
N PRO A 329 -7.97 -1.36 8.06
CA PRO A 329 -8.72 -2.61 7.93
C PRO A 329 -7.81 -3.84 7.71
N LEU A 330 -6.55 -3.66 7.29
CA LEU A 330 -5.64 -4.77 7.03
C LEU A 330 -5.26 -5.59 8.28
N PRO A 331 -4.79 -5.03 9.41
CA PRO A 331 -4.62 -5.80 10.64
C PRO A 331 -5.87 -6.58 11.08
N ALA A 332 -7.06 -5.99 10.98
CA ALA A 332 -8.31 -6.66 11.31
C ALA A 332 -8.57 -7.86 10.38
N TYR A 333 -8.35 -7.68 9.07
CA TYR A 333 -8.40 -8.76 8.09
C TYR A 333 -7.42 -9.88 8.39
N LEU A 334 -6.15 -9.55 8.69
CA LEU A 334 -5.11 -10.55 8.98
C LEU A 334 -5.45 -11.40 10.21
N LYS A 335 -6.00 -10.78 11.25
CA LYS A 335 -6.54 -11.48 12.44
C LYS A 335 -7.68 -12.41 12.05
N GLN A 336 -8.69 -11.90 11.36
CA GLN A 336 -9.92 -12.65 11.05
C GLN A 336 -9.67 -13.79 10.06
N ALA A 337 -8.76 -13.59 9.10
CA ALA A 337 -8.37 -14.62 8.14
C ALA A 337 -7.47 -15.70 8.76
N GLY A 338 -7.10 -15.59 10.04
CA GLY A 338 -6.20 -16.53 10.71
C GLY A 338 -4.76 -16.46 10.20
N LEU A 339 -4.38 -15.36 9.54
CA LEU A 339 -3.04 -15.17 8.96
C LEU A 339 -2.03 -14.63 9.95
N VAL A 340 -2.49 -14.02 11.04
CA VAL A 340 -1.64 -13.51 12.12
C VAL A 340 -2.38 -13.62 13.44
N ASP A 341 -1.72 -14.15 14.47
CA ASP A 341 -2.24 -14.12 15.83
C ASP A 341 -2.47 -12.69 16.33
N GLU A 342 -3.59 -12.48 17.03
CA GLU A 342 -3.95 -11.18 17.59
C GLU A 342 -2.85 -10.61 18.48
N SER A 343 -2.23 -11.46 19.31
CA SER A 343 -1.13 -11.06 20.18
C SER A 343 0.05 -10.47 19.39
N VAL A 344 0.41 -11.04 18.24
CA VAL A 344 1.50 -10.53 17.39
C VAL A 344 1.16 -9.15 16.82
N ILE A 345 -0.10 -8.90 16.45
CA ILE A 345 -0.59 -7.59 16.00
C ILE A 345 -0.50 -6.57 17.14
N GLU A 346 -1.01 -6.92 18.33
CA GLU A 346 -0.98 -6.07 19.52
C GLU A 346 0.46 -5.71 19.92
N HIS A 347 1.36 -6.70 19.94
CA HIS A 347 2.77 -6.48 20.22
C HIS A 347 3.41 -5.50 19.22
N HIS A 348 3.07 -5.58 17.92
CA HIS A 348 3.56 -4.62 16.93
C HIS A 348 2.98 -3.20 17.09
N ALA A 349 1.80 -3.08 17.70
CA ALA A 349 1.20 -1.79 18.06
C ALA A 349 1.86 -1.15 19.29
N LYS A 350 2.47 -1.96 20.18
CA LYS A 350 3.27 -1.52 21.35
C LYS A 350 4.61 -0.90 20.93
N ILE A 351 4.55 0.31 20.36
CA ILE A 351 5.72 1.12 19.99
C ILE A 351 5.76 2.48 20.70
N PHE A 352 4.71 2.82 21.41
CA PHE A 352 4.57 4.07 22.14
C PHE A 352 4.95 3.86 23.60
N VAL A 353 5.74 4.79 24.14
CA VAL A 353 6.05 4.88 25.57
C VAL A 353 5.50 6.21 26.06
N THR A 354 4.50 6.12 26.94
CA THR A 354 3.80 7.21 27.62
C THR A 354 4.04 7.20 29.14
N ASN A 355 4.45 6.05 29.67
CA ASN A 355 4.95 5.79 31.02
C ASN A 355 6.21 4.92 30.91
N MET A 356 7.17 5.05 31.83
CA MET A 356 8.40 4.25 31.84
C MET A 356 8.17 2.74 31.97
N GLN A 357 7.04 2.31 32.54
CA GLN A 357 6.63 0.90 32.60
C GLN A 357 5.98 0.37 31.33
N ASP A 358 5.69 1.24 30.36
CA ASP A 358 5.08 0.80 29.10
C ASP A 358 6.00 -0.20 28.39
N LEU A 359 5.43 -1.34 28.06
CA LEU A 359 6.10 -2.38 27.29
C LEU A 359 6.11 -2.02 25.81
N PHE A 360 7.23 -2.25 25.14
CA PHE A 360 7.37 -2.14 23.70
C PHE A 360 8.08 -3.36 23.10
N LEU A 361 7.77 -3.64 21.84
CA LEU A 361 8.36 -4.76 21.10
C LEU A 361 9.82 -4.48 20.73
N VAL A 362 10.71 -5.40 21.12
CA VAL A 362 12.09 -5.50 20.67
C VAL A 362 12.24 -6.76 19.83
N ARG A 363 12.89 -6.63 18.67
CA ARG A 363 13.25 -7.76 17.80
C ARG A 363 14.77 -7.87 17.76
N PHE A 364 15.29 -9.08 17.98
CA PHE A 364 16.73 -9.29 18.17
C PHE A 364 17.53 -9.20 16.87
N ASN A 365 16.91 -9.59 15.75
CA ASN A 365 17.50 -9.50 14.42
C ASN A 365 17.55 -8.08 13.82
N LEU A 366 17.04 -7.07 14.53
CA LEU A 366 17.09 -5.69 14.07
C LEU A 366 18.25 -4.95 14.71
N GLY A 367 19.17 -4.44 13.88
CA GLY A 367 20.29 -3.59 14.35
C GLY A 367 19.88 -2.27 15.00
N LYS A 368 18.58 -1.97 15.09
CA LYS A 368 18.05 -0.79 15.77
C LYS A 368 16.68 -1.06 16.40
N ALA A 369 16.50 -0.62 17.64
CA ALA A 369 15.20 -0.52 18.29
C ALA A 369 14.75 0.95 18.26
N ARG A 370 13.74 1.25 17.43
CA ARG A 370 13.08 2.56 17.40
C ARG A 370 11.89 2.53 18.34
N ILE A 371 11.85 3.49 19.26
CA ILE A 371 10.81 3.65 20.28
C ILE A 371 10.21 5.04 20.12
N ARG A 372 8.88 5.15 20.18
CA ARG A 372 8.18 6.43 20.05
C ARG A 372 7.75 6.91 21.43
N LEU A 373 8.33 8.01 21.88
CA LEU A 373 7.90 8.70 23.09
C LEU A 373 6.64 9.51 22.78
N SER A 374 5.68 9.52 23.71
CA SER A 374 4.44 10.29 23.58
C SER A 374 3.98 10.88 24.92
N ALA A 375 3.63 12.16 24.93
CA ALA A 375 3.00 12.82 26.08
C ALA A 375 1.97 13.85 25.58
N GLY A 376 0.69 13.53 25.72
CA GLY A 376 -0.40 14.30 25.11
C GLY A 376 -0.29 14.30 23.58
N ALA A 377 -0.36 15.48 22.95
CA ALA A 377 -0.24 15.63 21.50
C ALA A 377 1.21 15.59 20.97
N LEU A 378 2.21 15.57 21.85
CA LEU A 378 3.62 15.58 21.45
C LEU A 378 4.14 14.16 21.26
N SER A 379 4.79 13.89 20.13
CA SER A 379 5.45 12.61 19.87
C SER A 379 6.81 12.78 19.19
N ARG A 380 7.80 12.02 19.67
CA ARG A 380 9.16 11.95 19.11
C ARG A 380 9.68 10.51 19.13
N SER A 381 10.67 10.20 18.30
CA SER A 381 11.25 8.87 18.25
C SER A 381 12.69 8.90 18.76
N ILE A 382 12.99 7.98 19.67
CA ILE A 382 14.36 7.65 20.04
C ILE A 382 14.77 6.34 19.36
N VAL A 383 16.07 6.16 19.13
CA VAL A 383 16.59 4.98 18.41
C VAL A 383 17.81 4.44 19.13
N PHE A 384 17.68 3.25 19.70
CA PHE A 384 18.82 2.43 20.12
C PHE A 384 19.42 1.82 18.86
N ARG A 385 20.72 1.99 18.67
CA ARG A 385 21.48 1.49 17.50
C ARG A 385 22.51 0.48 17.95
N SER A 386 22.85 -0.45 17.06
CA SER A 386 23.83 -1.51 17.33
C SER A 386 23.33 -2.38 18.48
N MET A 387 22.12 -2.94 18.30
CA MET A 387 21.62 -3.96 19.20
C MET A 387 22.61 -5.13 19.20
N PRO A 388 22.97 -5.69 20.36
CA PRO A 388 24.08 -6.64 20.48
C PRO A 388 23.81 -7.98 19.81
N TRP A 389 22.54 -8.25 19.48
CA TRP A 389 22.08 -9.50 18.89
C TRP A 389 21.81 -9.43 17.39
N VAL A 390 22.07 -8.29 16.76
CA VAL A 390 21.88 -8.12 15.31
C VAL A 390 22.68 -9.17 14.57
N ASP A 391 22.04 -9.82 13.58
CA ASP A 391 22.61 -10.89 12.76
C ASP A 391 23.09 -12.14 13.53
N LEU A 392 22.91 -12.19 14.86
CA LEU A 392 23.25 -13.33 15.72
C LEU A 392 22.01 -14.11 16.13
N TYR A 393 20.98 -13.41 16.60
CA TYR A 393 19.74 -14.02 17.07
C TYR A 393 18.51 -13.45 16.34
N SER A 394 17.57 -14.33 16.00
CA SER A 394 16.18 -14.00 15.71
C SER A 394 15.32 -14.13 16.98
N GLY A 395 14.05 -13.78 16.87
CA GLY A 395 13.11 -13.77 18.01
C GLY A 395 12.70 -12.37 18.45
N ALA A 396 11.85 -12.33 19.46
CA ALA A 396 11.20 -11.12 19.93
C ALA A 396 10.92 -11.14 21.44
N ALA A 397 10.88 -9.95 22.02
CA ALA A 397 10.53 -9.74 23.41
C ALA A 397 9.75 -8.44 23.61
N LEU A 398 9.00 -8.39 24.70
CA LEU A 398 8.55 -7.13 25.30
C LEU A 398 9.62 -6.60 26.24
N ALA A 399 9.88 -5.31 26.14
CA ALA A 399 10.87 -4.64 26.95
C ALA A 399 10.32 -3.29 27.45
N ARG A 400 10.95 -2.75 28.49
CA ARG A 400 10.67 -1.39 29.00
C ARG A 400 11.93 -0.54 29.02
N LEU A 401 11.75 0.77 29.14
CA LEU A 401 12.86 1.70 29.30
C LEU A 401 13.31 1.74 30.76
N VAL A 402 14.61 1.83 30.98
CA VAL A 402 15.21 1.96 32.32
C VAL A 402 16.10 3.20 32.35
N VAL A 403 15.98 4.01 33.41
CA VAL A 403 16.90 5.12 33.63
C VAL A 403 18.16 4.58 34.29
N LEU A 404 19.28 4.70 33.59
CA LEU A 404 20.59 4.26 34.07
C LEU A 404 21.31 5.37 34.83
N ASP A 405 21.14 6.60 34.37
CA ASP A 405 21.81 7.79 34.90
C ASP A 405 21.00 9.02 34.50
N ASP A 406 20.92 10.00 35.40
CA ASP A 406 20.21 11.26 35.19
C ASP A 406 21.10 12.43 35.62
N THR A 407 21.83 12.99 34.66
CA THR A 407 22.75 14.11 34.88
C THR A 407 22.02 15.45 34.64
N PRO A 408 22.59 16.60 35.04
CA PRO A 408 22.01 17.89 34.71
C PRO A 408 21.83 18.12 33.19
N ALA A 409 22.67 17.52 32.34
CA ALA A 409 22.64 17.73 30.89
C ALA A 409 21.88 16.65 30.10
N CYS A 410 21.84 15.41 30.57
CA CYS A 410 21.27 14.29 29.83
C CYS A 410 20.72 13.18 30.73
N VAL A 411 19.75 12.43 30.19
CA VAL A 411 19.24 11.19 30.76
C VAL A 411 19.81 10.04 29.94
N ARG A 412 20.42 9.04 30.58
CA ARG A 412 20.89 7.81 29.92
C ARG A 412 19.88 6.70 30.12
N LEU A 413 19.44 6.13 29.00
CA LEU A 413 18.44 5.08 28.96
C LEU A 413 19.06 3.72 28.59
N GLY A 414 18.54 2.67 29.21
CA GLY A 414 18.71 1.27 28.82
C GLY A 414 17.37 0.66 28.41
N ILE A 415 17.42 -0.58 27.92
CA ILE A 415 16.25 -1.41 27.62
C ILE A 415 16.29 -2.61 28.55
N ARG A 416 15.24 -2.92 29.29
CA ARG A 416 15.14 -4.15 30.08
C ARG A 416 14.17 -5.11 29.41
N ILE A 417 14.63 -6.31 29.10
CA ILE A 417 13.75 -7.39 28.62
C ILE A 417 12.83 -7.80 29.77
N VAL A 418 11.52 -7.75 29.55
CA VAL A 418 10.52 -8.11 30.56
C VAL A 418 9.94 -9.49 30.26
N THR A 419 9.56 -9.74 29.00
CA THR A 419 8.92 -11.00 28.60
C THR A 419 9.47 -11.45 27.26
N MET A 420 9.95 -12.69 27.19
CA MET A 420 10.31 -13.34 25.94
C MET A 420 9.04 -13.81 25.24
N LEU A 421 8.80 -13.29 24.04
CA LEU A 421 7.63 -13.67 23.24
C LEU A 421 7.95 -14.83 22.33
N ASP A 422 9.14 -14.77 21.77
CA ASP A 422 9.63 -15.71 20.79
C ASP A 422 11.13 -15.86 21.05
N GLY A 423 11.51 -17.02 21.60
CA GLY A 423 12.82 -17.28 22.17
C GLY A 423 13.97 -16.94 21.21
N PRO A 424 15.16 -16.60 21.73
CA PRO A 424 16.27 -16.31 20.85
C PRO A 424 16.67 -17.58 20.11
N ARG A 425 16.66 -17.50 18.78
CA ARG A 425 17.17 -18.55 17.92
C ARG A 425 18.42 -18.05 17.23
N LEU A 426 19.46 -18.86 17.22
CA LEU A 426 20.66 -18.56 16.46
C LEU A 426 20.33 -18.63 14.96
N PHE A 427 20.85 -17.72 14.15
CA PHE A 427 20.76 -17.89 12.70
C PHE A 427 21.56 -19.13 12.28
N SER A 428 20.93 -20.03 11.52
CA SER A 428 21.47 -21.33 11.09
C SER A 428 22.81 -21.22 10.34
N ASP A 429 23.03 -20.08 9.70
CA ASP A 429 24.16 -19.84 8.79
C ASP A 429 25.28 -19.02 9.46
N GLY A 430 25.09 -18.60 10.71
CA GLY A 430 26.06 -17.78 11.42
C GLY A 430 27.17 -18.63 12.01
N GLU A 431 28.43 -18.34 11.64
CA GLU A 431 29.56 -18.77 12.46
C GLU A 431 29.32 -18.30 13.89
N VAL A 432 29.08 -19.27 14.77
CA VAL A 432 28.73 -19.02 16.16
C VAL A 432 29.89 -18.27 16.79
N ARG A 433 29.71 -16.97 17.05
CA ARG A 433 30.64 -16.25 17.89
C ARG A 433 30.57 -16.89 19.28
N PRO A 434 31.64 -17.52 19.78
CA PRO A 434 31.59 -18.34 20.99
C PRO A 434 31.27 -17.53 22.26
N ASP A 435 31.31 -16.20 22.17
CA ASP A 435 31.07 -15.26 23.26
C ASP A 435 29.69 -14.57 23.22
N ALA A 436 28.86 -14.83 22.21
CA ALA A 436 27.54 -14.22 22.11
C ALA A 436 26.58 -14.78 23.17
N VAL A 437 26.20 -13.95 24.15
CA VAL A 437 25.20 -14.31 25.17
C VAL A 437 23.80 -14.07 24.61
N PRO A 438 22.91 -15.08 24.57
CA PRO A 438 21.55 -14.91 24.09
C PRO A 438 20.75 -13.94 24.99
N PRO A 439 19.79 -13.20 24.43
CA PRO A 439 18.90 -12.36 25.22
C PRO A 439 18.12 -13.19 26.25
N LYS A 440 17.95 -12.66 27.46
CA LYS A 440 17.19 -13.32 28.55
C LYS A 440 16.23 -12.36 29.24
N GLU A 441 15.15 -12.89 29.83
CA GLU A 441 14.26 -12.09 30.68
C GLU A 441 15.01 -11.46 31.85
N GLY A 442 14.62 -10.25 32.21
CA GLY A 442 15.29 -9.43 33.24
C GLY A 442 16.61 -8.81 32.79
N GLN A 443 17.16 -9.22 31.63
CA GLN A 443 18.43 -8.67 31.14
C GLN A 443 18.29 -7.18 30.84
N LEU A 444 19.16 -6.39 31.46
CA LEU A 444 19.34 -4.98 31.13
C LEU A 444 20.31 -4.86 29.95
N VAL A 445 19.83 -4.24 28.88
CA VAL A 445 20.53 -3.98 27.63
C VAL A 445 20.96 -2.52 27.63
N TYR A 446 22.24 -2.31 27.94
CA TYR A 446 22.88 -1.01 27.98
C TYR A 446 24.36 -1.17 27.76
N GLY A 447 25.08 -0.08 27.48
CA GLY A 447 26.51 -0.17 27.20
C GLY A 447 27.13 1.06 26.59
N ARG A 448 28.47 1.03 26.56
CA ARG A 448 29.35 2.10 26.13
C ARG A 448 30.23 1.53 25.03
N CYS A 449 30.17 2.11 23.83
CA CYS A 449 31.12 1.77 22.77
C CYS A 449 32.40 2.55 23.05
N SER A 450 33.42 1.89 23.57
CA SER A 450 34.78 2.41 23.52
C SER A 450 35.39 1.95 22.21
N PRO A 451 35.84 2.85 21.32
CA PRO A 451 36.64 2.44 20.18
C PRO A 451 37.92 1.78 20.72
N THR A 452 38.11 0.49 20.44
CA THR A 452 39.38 -0.17 20.68
C THR A 452 40.39 0.37 19.68
N SER A 453 41.55 0.83 20.15
CA SER A 453 42.62 1.40 19.34
C SER A 453 43.29 0.38 18.40
N SER A 454 43.10 -0.92 18.64
CA SER A 454 43.58 -1.99 17.77
C SER A 454 42.54 -2.31 16.69
N GLY A 455 42.76 -1.82 15.48
CA GLY A 455 41.91 -2.05 14.32
C GLY A 455 41.50 -3.53 14.15
N ASN A 456 40.26 -3.73 13.70
CA ASN A 456 39.59 -4.99 13.35
C ASN A 456 38.98 -5.86 14.45
N ARG A 457 39.15 -5.58 15.74
CA ARG A 457 38.35 -6.27 16.78
C ARG A 457 37.42 -5.29 17.50
N TYR A 458 36.20 -5.20 16.97
CA TYR A 458 35.09 -4.68 17.76
C TYR A 458 34.76 -5.71 18.84
N SER A 459 35.24 -5.52 20.07
CA SER A 459 34.71 -6.27 21.22
C SER A 459 33.31 -5.72 21.52
N TRP A 460 32.29 -6.33 20.92
CA TRP A 460 30.89 -5.97 21.13
C TRP A 460 30.39 -6.61 22.41
N SER A 461 30.86 -6.15 23.56
CA SER A 461 30.31 -6.67 24.81
C SER A 461 28.92 -6.09 25.10
N PHE A 462 28.50 -4.95 24.52
CA PHE A 462 27.31 -4.24 24.99
C PHE A 462 26.59 -3.33 23.96
N ALA A 463 25.25 -3.19 24.10
CA ALA A 463 24.41 -2.26 23.32
C ALA A 463 24.72 -0.79 23.63
N ARG A 464 24.51 0.18 22.73
CA ARG A 464 24.67 1.60 23.12
C ARG A 464 23.54 2.04 24.06
N SER A 465 23.86 2.40 25.30
CA SER A 465 22.97 3.21 26.15
C SER A 465 22.64 4.49 25.41
N LEU A 466 21.38 4.90 25.41
CA LEU A 466 20.97 6.11 24.70
C LEU A 466 21.04 7.30 25.65
N ALA A 467 21.97 8.23 25.42
CA ALA A 467 22.00 9.52 26.09
C ALA A 467 21.07 10.50 25.37
N VAL A 468 20.00 10.93 26.03
CA VAL A 468 19.05 11.93 25.52
C VAL A 468 19.35 13.25 26.21
N ARG A 469 19.78 14.27 25.46
CA ARG A 469 20.08 15.61 26.01
C ARG A 469 18.78 16.28 26.45
N LYS A 470 18.72 16.76 27.69
CA LYS A 470 17.53 17.40 28.27
C LYS A 470 17.09 18.63 27.48
N SER A 471 18.01 19.37 26.87
CA SER A 471 17.71 20.55 26.05
C SER A 471 17.05 20.25 24.70
N THR A 472 17.04 18.98 24.25
CA THR A 472 16.40 18.59 22.97
C THR A 472 14.90 18.38 23.14
N THR A 473 14.14 18.41 22.04
CA THR A 473 12.69 18.12 22.08
C THR A 473 12.41 16.71 22.60
N GLU A 474 13.23 15.73 22.25
CA GLU A 474 13.18 14.36 22.77
C GLU A 474 13.42 14.33 24.28
N GLY A 475 14.42 15.07 24.77
CA GLY A 475 14.72 15.15 26.20
C GLY A 475 13.61 15.80 27.01
N GLN A 476 13.07 16.92 26.53
CA GLN A 476 11.92 17.57 27.17
C GLN A 476 10.69 16.66 27.21
N LEU A 477 10.44 15.89 26.14
CA LEU A 477 9.35 14.92 26.12
C LEU A 477 9.58 13.76 27.09
N LEU A 478 10.81 13.25 27.15
CA LEU A 478 11.21 12.20 28.10
C LEU A 478 11.04 12.68 29.55
N LEU A 479 11.44 13.91 29.88
CA LEU A 479 11.27 14.48 31.22
C LEU A 479 9.79 14.57 31.62
N LYS A 480 8.88 14.86 30.67
CA LYS A 480 7.43 14.83 30.93
C LYS A 480 6.94 13.41 31.24
N ILE A 481 7.40 12.41 30.49
CA ILE A 481 7.07 10.99 30.74
C ILE A 481 7.62 10.54 32.09
N LEU A 482 8.87 10.88 32.42
CA LEU A 482 9.49 10.57 33.70
C LEU A 482 8.71 11.20 34.86
N LYS A 483 8.38 12.49 34.77
CA LYS A 483 7.56 13.17 35.77
C LYS A 483 6.20 12.52 35.95
N LYS A 484 5.54 12.11 34.85
CA LYS A 484 4.26 11.40 34.88
C LYS A 484 4.37 10.01 35.51
N SER A 485 5.50 9.34 35.32
CA SER A 485 5.74 7.99 35.85
C SER A 485 5.98 8.00 37.37
N GLY A 486 6.34 9.14 37.97
CA GLY A 486 6.49 9.28 39.41
C GLY A 486 7.59 8.38 39.98
N ASP A 487 7.29 7.69 41.09
CA ASP A 487 8.20 6.72 41.73
C ASP A 487 8.28 5.38 40.98
N ASP A 488 7.40 5.16 40.01
CA ASP A 488 7.34 3.95 39.18
C ASP A 488 8.39 3.95 38.06
N VAL A 489 9.55 4.57 38.31
CA VAL A 489 10.69 4.56 37.40
C VAL A 489 11.69 3.55 37.92
N ASP A 490 11.89 2.49 37.15
CA ASP A 490 13.04 1.59 37.30
C ASP A 490 14.33 2.41 37.20
N LYS A 491 14.89 2.76 38.36
CA LYS A 491 16.22 3.33 38.49
C LYS A 491 17.15 2.19 38.84
N GLN A 492 17.93 1.76 37.86
CA GLN A 492 19.00 0.83 38.15
C GLN A 492 20.27 1.66 38.28
N GLN A 493 20.77 1.82 39.51
CA GLN A 493 22.12 2.31 39.72
C GLN A 493 23.05 1.27 39.13
N VAL A 494 23.42 1.48 37.88
CA VAL A 494 24.58 0.83 37.34
C VAL A 494 25.74 1.48 38.09
N HIS A 495 26.30 0.76 39.07
CA HIS A 495 27.67 1.01 39.50
C HIS A 495 28.53 0.78 38.26
N LEU A 496 28.60 1.81 37.42
CA LEU A 496 29.60 1.94 36.40
C LEU A 496 30.87 1.96 37.21
N TYR A 497 31.48 0.79 37.36
CA TYR A 497 32.85 0.70 37.79
C TYR A 497 33.59 1.71 36.92
N ARG A 498 33.90 2.88 37.50
CA ARG A 498 35.07 3.64 37.15
C ARG A 498 36.20 2.68 37.50
N ALA A 499 36.42 1.69 36.63
CA ALA A 499 37.69 1.02 36.57
C ALA A 499 38.66 2.18 36.35
N SER A 500 39.38 2.47 37.42
CA SER A 500 40.49 3.40 37.47
C SER A 500 41.41 2.99 36.33
N MET A 501 41.28 3.66 35.17
CA MET A 501 42.40 3.80 34.26
C MET A 501 43.31 4.84 34.91
N LEU A 502 44.02 4.39 35.93
CA LEU A 502 45.36 4.86 36.27
C LEU A 502 46.32 3.81 35.74
#